data_AF-A0A5M4DBP0-F1
#
_entry.id   AF-A0A5M4DBP0-F1
#
_cell.length_a   1.000
_cell.length_b   1.000
_cell.length_c   1.000
_cell.angle_alpha   90.00
_cell.angle_beta   90.00
_cell.angle_gamma   90.00
#
_symmetry.space_group_name_H-M   'P 1'
#
loop_
_entity.id
_entity.type
_entity.pdbx_description
1 polymer ?
#
loop_
_entity_poly.entity_id
_entity_poly.type
_entity_poly.pdbx_seq_one_letter_code
_entity_poly.pdbx_strand_id
1 'polypeptide(L)'
;MNLSLVIDKSGSMADADKLVRVKAAMQTLVSQLRPTDTLSIVLFDSEARVLLPAQKLADKDRVKRMIGEVEPGSSTNLNAGLMLGFEQAMRVRDPEATNRVVLLTDGIANQGVTDPELISRAANEFLRKGIDLSTVGVGRDLNQDLLQELARSGRGLYHFVADPKDIEKVFVKELQSLLSPVAKAPTLEIRFGEGFVLEHVYGYEPRIGKDSVTIPLATMNSGMTEV
;
A
#
# COMPACT_ATOMS: atom_id res chain seq x y z
N MET A 1 -11.57 -4.71 -7.46
CA MET A 1 -10.17 -4.76 -6.97
C MET A 1 -10.12 -5.46 -5.63
N ASN A 2 -8.92 -5.78 -5.15
CA ASN A 2 -8.69 -6.36 -3.85
C ASN A 2 -7.77 -5.45 -3.03
N LEU A 3 -8.29 -4.91 -1.93
CA LEU A 3 -7.59 -4.00 -1.05
C LEU A 3 -7.48 -4.61 0.35
N SER A 4 -6.26 -4.67 0.89
CA SER A 4 -5.98 -5.09 2.26
C SER A 4 -5.38 -3.92 3.03
N LEU A 5 -6.16 -3.37 3.97
CA LEU A 5 -5.70 -2.30 4.84
C LEU A 5 -5.02 -2.91 6.06
N VAL A 6 -3.77 -2.52 6.30
CA VAL A 6 -2.97 -2.96 7.45
C VAL A 6 -2.72 -1.74 8.31
N ILE A 7 -3.36 -1.70 9.48
CA ILE A 7 -3.46 -0.51 10.31
C ILE A 7 -2.72 -0.74 11.61
N ASP A 8 -1.74 0.13 11.86
CA ASP A 8 -1.12 0.26 13.17
C ASP A 8 -2.13 0.84 14.15
N LYS A 9 -2.32 0.14 15.26
CA LYS A 9 -3.08 0.63 16.40
C LYS A 9 -2.23 0.62 17.67
N SER A 10 -0.91 0.72 17.57
CA SER A 10 0.01 0.78 18.73
C SER A 10 -0.28 2.00 19.63
N GLY A 11 0.35 2.03 20.81
CA GLY A 11 0.11 3.08 21.80
C GLY A 11 0.39 4.49 21.27
N SER A 12 1.39 4.66 20.40
CA SER A 12 1.72 5.94 19.75
C SER A 12 0.59 6.50 18.89
N MET A 13 -0.28 5.62 18.37
CA MET A 13 -1.46 6.02 17.59
C MET A 13 -2.55 6.69 18.44
N ALA A 14 -2.46 6.62 19.77
CA ALA A 14 -3.33 7.38 20.68
C ALA A 14 -2.98 8.87 20.70
N ASP A 15 -1.75 9.24 20.33
CA ASP A 15 -1.28 10.61 20.39
C ASP A 15 -1.88 11.48 19.28
N ALA A 16 -2.13 12.76 19.59
CA ALA A 16 -2.52 13.79 18.63
C ALA A 16 -3.69 13.39 17.69
N ASP A 17 -4.63 12.58 18.19
CA ASP A 17 -5.77 12.05 17.44
C ASP A 17 -5.39 11.21 16.21
N LYS A 18 -4.17 10.67 16.11
CA LYS A 18 -3.72 9.90 14.92
C LYS A 18 -4.69 8.78 14.56
N LEU A 19 -5.02 7.89 15.51
CA LEU A 19 -5.93 6.78 15.27
C LEU A 19 -7.35 7.27 14.94
N VAL A 20 -7.82 8.33 15.60
CA VAL A 20 -9.14 8.92 15.32
C VAL A 20 -9.22 9.36 13.86
N ARG A 21 -8.16 9.99 13.35
CA ARG A 21 -8.11 10.48 11.97
C ARG A 21 -7.89 9.37 10.96
N VAL A 22 -7.08 8.35 11.30
CA VAL A 22 -6.99 7.11 10.49
C VAL A 22 -8.37 6.46 10.36
N LYS A 23 -9.11 6.33 11.47
CA LYS A 23 -10.47 5.76 11.46
C LYS A 23 -11.42 6.56 10.57
N ALA A 24 -11.40 7.89 10.68
CA ALA A 24 -12.19 8.76 9.80
C ALA A 24 -11.83 8.56 8.33
N ALA A 25 -10.53 8.55 8.00
CA ALA A 25 -10.04 8.35 6.65
C ALA A 25 -10.43 6.97 6.07
N MET A 26 -10.36 5.91 6.88
CA MET A 26 -10.82 4.57 6.51
C MET A 26 -12.34 4.52 6.28
N GLN A 27 -13.13 5.18 7.12
CA GLN A 27 -14.59 5.26 6.94
C GLN A 27 -14.97 6.01 5.65
N THR A 28 -14.24 7.09 5.34
CA THR A 28 -14.39 7.83 4.08
C THR A 28 -14.04 6.95 2.88
N LEU A 29 -12.93 6.21 2.93
CA LEU A 29 -12.53 5.24 1.90
C LEU A 29 -13.60 4.15 1.69
N VAL A 30 -14.09 3.52 2.76
CA VAL A 30 -15.13 2.48 2.68
C VAL A 30 -16.39 3.00 1.98
N SER A 31 -16.72 4.27 2.19
CA SER A 31 -17.87 4.90 1.54
C SER A 31 -17.68 5.01 0.02
N GLN A 32 -16.44 5.17 -0.46
CA GLN A 32 -16.09 5.36 -1.87
C GLN A 32 -15.85 4.06 -2.65
N LEU A 33 -15.49 2.97 -1.98
CA LEU A 33 -15.29 1.66 -2.63
C LEU A 33 -16.59 1.14 -3.28
N ARG A 34 -16.51 0.40 -4.39
CA ARG A 34 -17.72 -0.16 -5.01
C ARG A 34 -18.14 -1.43 -4.26
N PRO A 35 -19.43 -1.82 -4.30
CA PRO A 35 -19.89 -3.09 -3.70
C PRO A 35 -19.19 -4.34 -4.26
N THR A 36 -18.63 -4.25 -5.47
CA THR A 36 -17.87 -5.31 -6.13
C THR A 36 -16.40 -5.36 -5.71
N ASP A 37 -15.89 -4.34 -5.02
CA ASP A 37 -14.52 -4.33 -4.52
C ASP A 37 -14.41 -5.19 -3.24
N THR A 38 -13.28 -5.88 -3.12
CA THR A 38 -12.96 -6.72 -1.97
C THR A 38 -12.12 -5.93 -0.99
N LEU A 39 -12.49 -5.94 0.29
CA LEU A 39 -11.75 -5.29 1.37
C LEU A 39 -11.42 -6.31 2.46
N SER A 40 -10.18 -6.27 2.94
CA SER A 40 -9.80 -6.80 4.26
C SER A 40 -9.21 -5.68 5.12
N ILE A 41 -9.38 -5.81 6.43
CA ILE A 41 -8.80 -4.91 7.41
C ILE A 41 -8.05 -5.75 8.44
N VAL A 42 -6.76 -5.53 8.53
CA VAL A 42 -5.86 -6.09 9.53
C VAL A 42 -5.45 -4.97 10.46
N LEU A 43 -5.52 -5.23 11.77
CA LEU A 43 -5.05 -4.33 12.81
C LEU A 43 -3.83 -4.97 13.45
N PHE A 44 -2.82 -4.18 13.77
CA PHE A 44 -1.66 -4.67 14.51
C PHE A 44 -1.22 -3.73 15.62
N ASP A 45 -0.77 -4.33 16.71
CA ASP A 45 -0.01 -3.72 17.79
C ASP A 45 1.12 -4.69 18.16
N SER A 46 1.17 -5.23 19.38
CA SER A 46 2.00 -6.38 19.74
C SER A 46 1.69 -7.63 18.90
N GLU A 47 0.43 -7.79 18.50
CA GLU A 47 -0.06 -8.91 17.68
C GLU A 47 -0.83 -8.39 16.46
N ALA A 48 -0.97 -9.23 15.44
CA ALA A 48 -1.76 -8.92 14.25
C ALA A 48 -3.09 -9.69 14.29
N ARG A 49 -4.19 -8.97 14.05
CA ARG A 49 -5.55 -9.55 14.01
C ARG A 49 -6.31 -9.08 12.79
N VAL A 50 -7.11 -9.98 12.22
CA VAL A 50 -8.05 -9.63 11.15
C VAL A 50 -9.31 -9.02 11.76
N LEU A 51 -9.52 -7.71 11.56
CA LEU A 51 -10.78 -7.06 11.92
C LEU A 51 -11.87 -7.42 10.91
N LEU A 52 -11.54 -7.36 9.62
CA LEU A 52 -12.44 -7.70 8.53
C LEU A 52 -11.74 -8.70 7.60
N PRO A 53 -12.19 -9.97 7.54
CA PRO A 53 -11.69 -10.93 6.55
C PRO A 53 -11.98 -10.44 5.13
N ALA A 54 -11.09 -10.78 4.19
CA ALA A 54 -11.22 -10.40 2.79
C ALA A 54 -12.60 -10.81 2.22
N GLN A 55 -13.43 -9.81 1.93
CA GLN A 55 -14.78 -10.02 1.42
C GLN A 55 -15.25 -8.84 0.57
N LYS A 56 -16.26 -9.06 -0.28
CA LYS A 56 -16.91 -7.98 -1.03
C LYS A 56 -17.66 -7.04 -0.09
N LEU A 57 -17.65 -5.75 -0.40
CA LEU A 57 -18.26 -4.68 0.42
C LEU A 57 -19.78 -4.56 0.23
N ALA A 58 -20.52 -5.59 0.63
CA ALA A 58 -21.98 -5.57 0.58
C ALA A 58 -22.61 -4.67 1.67
N ASP A 59 -22.05 -4.67 2.88
CA ASP A 59 -22.52 -3.89 4.03
C ASP A 59 -21.44 -2.92 4.52
N LYS A 60 -21.40 -1.75 3.89
CA LYS A 60 -20.42 -0.69 4.23
C LYS A 60 -20.64 -0.12 5.63
N ASP A 61 -21.88 -0.02 6.09
CA ASP A 61 -22.20 0.60 7.39
C ASP A 61 -21.75 -0.26 8.56
N ARG A 62 -21.86 -1.59 8.43
CA ARG A 62 -21.26 -2.52 9.38
C ARG A 62 -19.75 -2.36 9.44
N VAL A 63 -19.07 -2.28 8.30
CA VAL A 63 -17.60 -2.10 8.26
C VAL A 63 -17.20 -0.77 8.90
N LYS A 64 -17.93 0.32 8.63
CA LYS A 64 -17.67 1.63 9.25
C LYS A 64 -17.84 1.61 10.78
N ARG A 65 -18.83 0.89 11.30
CA ARG A 65 -19.00 0.70 12.75
C ARG A 65 -17.84 -0.07 13.37
N MET A 66 -17.42 -1.17 12.74
CA MET A 66 -16.26 -1.96 13.19
C MET A 66 -14.97 -1.13 13.24
N ILE A 67 -14.76 -0.26 12.24
CA ILE A 67 -13.64 0.70 12.25
C ILE A 67 -13.77 1.68 13.43
N GLY A 68 -14.99 2.17 13.68
CA GLY A 68 -15.31 3.09 14.78
C GLY A 68 -15.02 2.54 16.18
N GLU A 69 -14.99 1.22 16.34
CA GLU A 69 -14.70 0.53 17.61
C GLU A 69 -13.21 0.23 17.83
N VAL A 70 -12.34 0.59 16.89
CA VAL A 70 -10.89 0.35 17.04
C VAL A 70 -10.30 1.27 18.10
N GLU A 71 -9.60 0.68 19.06
CA GLU A 71 -8.90 1.35 20.16
C GLU A 71 -7.38 1.11 20.08
N PRO A 72 -6.56 2.04 20.61
CA PRO A 72 -5.12 1.87 20.71
C PRO A 72 -4.74 0.63 21.54
N GLY A 73 -3.61 0.03 21.19
CA GLY A 73 -2.95 -1.06 21.88
C GLY A 73 -1.63 -0.58 22.49
N SER A 74 -0.62 -1.45 22.50
CA SER A 74 0.66 -1.19 23.15
C SER A 74 1.83 -1.09 22.18
N SER A 75 2.43 -2.21 21.77
CA SER A 75 3.66 -2.25 20.96
C SER A 75 3.37 -2.24 19.46
N THR A 76 4.43 -2.37 18.64
CA THR A 76 4.37 -2.29 17.17
C THR A 76 5.09 -3.49 16.53
N ASN A 77 4.31 -4.49 16.14
CA ASN A 77 4.74 -5.69 15.42
C ASN A 77 4.36 -5.57 13.94
N LEU A 78 5.07 -4.67 13.26
CA LEU A 78 4.84 -4.31 11.85
C LEU A 78 4.89 -5.54 10.94
N ASN A 79 5.87 -6.43 11.15
CA ASN A 79 6.03 -7.63 10.33
C ASN A 79 4.80 -8.54 10.40
N ALA A 80 4.27 -8.82 11.61
CA ALA A 80 3.08 -9.65 11.76
C ALA A 80 1.86 -9.02 11.06
N GLY A 81 1.67 -7.71 11.24
CA GLY A 81 0.58 -6.97 10.57
C GLY A 81 0.68 -7.04 9.06
N LEU A 82 1.88 -6.78 8.52
CA LEU A 82 2.15 -6.77 7.10
C LEU A 82 1.96 -8.15 6.47
N MET A 83 2.50 -9.20 7.09
CA MET A 83 2.36 -10.58 6.59
C MET A 83 0.89 -11.02 6.59
N LEU A 84 0.16 -10.77 7.67
CA LEU A 84 -1.27 -11.10 7.73
C LEU A 84 -2.08 -10.29 6.69
N GLY A 85 -1.70 -9.04 6.42
CA GLY A 85 -2.24 -8.22 5.35
C GLY A 85 -2.05 -8.83 3.97
N PHE A 86 -0.83 -9.27 3.67
CA PHE A 86 -0.49 -9.97 2.44
C PHE A 86 -1.24 -11.30 2.30
N GLU A 87 -1.38 -12.06 3.38
CA GLU A 87 -2.16 -13.30 3.38
C GLU A 87 -3.63 -13.04 3.02
N GLN A 88 -4.26 -12.01 3.59
CA GLN A 88 -5.63 -11.63 3.23
C GLN A 88 -5.73 -11.26 1.74
N ALA A 89 -4.79 -10.48 1.22
CA ALA A 89 -4.77 -10.10 -0.20
C ALA A 89 -4.57 -11.32 -1.12
N MET A 90 -3.71 -12.26 -0.73
CA MET A 90 -3.45 -13.49 -1.49
C MET A 90 -4.65 -14.41 -1.57
N ARG A 91 -5.47 -14.52 -0.50
CA ARG A 91 -6.66 -15.39 -0.46
C ARG A 91 -7.68 -15.07 -1.54
N VAL A 92 -7.77 -13.80 -1.94
CA VAL A 92 -8.73 -13.29 -2.92
C VAL A 92 -8.05 -12.80 -4.19
N ARG A 93 -6.75 -13.08 -4.35
CA ARG A 93 -5.93 -12.56 -5.45
C ARG A 93 -6.58 -12.88 -6.79
N ASP A 94 -6.72 -11.85 -7.60
CA ASP A 94 -7.20 -11.94 -8.96
C ASP A 94 -6.16 -11.30 -9.89
N PRO A 95 -5.50 -12.07 -10.79
CA PRO A 95 -4.54 -11.54 -11.76
C PRO A 95 -5.10 -10.40 -12.61
N GLU A 96 -6.41 -10.43 -12.87
CA GLU A 96 -7.13 -9.44 -13.68
C GLU A 96 -7.61 -8.24 -12.85
N ALA A 97 -7.43 -8.27 -11.53
CA ALA A 97 -7.73 -7.17 -10.61
C ALA A 97 -6.45 -6.49 -10.10
N THR A 98 -6.60 -5.27 -9.58
CA THR A 98 -5.54 -4.67 -8.76
C THR A 98 -5.58 -5.34 -7.39
N ASN A 99 -4.47 -5.94 -6.97
CA ASN A 99 -4.32 -6.54 -5.64
C ASN A 99 -3.33 -5.71 -4.85
N ARG A 100 -3.76 -5.12 -3.74
CA ARG A 100 -2.93 -4.15 -3.02
C ARG A 100 -3.06 -4.27 -1.51
N VAL A 101 -1.93 -4.18 -0.84
CA VAL A 101 -1.81 -3.94 0.59
C VAL A 101 -1.47 -2.46 0.80
N VAL A 102 -2.13 -1.84 1.78
CA VAL A 102 -1.82 -0.48 2.21
C VAL A 102 -1.51 -0.52 3.68
N LEU A 103 -0.25 -0.24 4.02
CA LEU A 103 0.23 -0.17 5.39
C LEU A 103 0.12 1.26 5.91
N LEU A 104 -0.56 1.45 7.03
CA LEU A 104 -0.57 2.72 7.77
C LEU A 104 0.09 2.51 9.12
N THR A 105 1.13 3.28 9.43
CA THR A 105 1.87 3.18 10.69
C THR A 105 2.46 4.52 11.09
N ASP A 106 2.57 4.76 12.40
CA ASP A 106 3.24 5.92 12.98
C ASP A 106 4.52 5.58 13.74
N GLY A 107 4.94 4.31 13.69
CA GLY A 107 5.91 3.77 14.64
C GLY A 107 7.09 3.03 14.01
N ILE A 108 8.03 2.69 14.88
CA ILE A 108 9.19 1.86 14.58
C ILE A 108 8.84 0.42 14.96
N ALA A 109 9.11 -0.54 14.05
CA ALA A 109 8.98 -1.95 14.37
C ALA A 109 9.84 -2.28 15.60
N ASN A 110 9.19 -2.58 16.72
CA ASN A 110 9.84 -2.77 18.02
C ASN A 110 9.52 -4.12 18.66
N GLN A 111 8.60 -4.89 18.06
CA GLN A 111 8.20 -6.22 18.51
C GLN A 111 8.25 -7.22 17.33
N GLY A 112 8.68 -8.46 17.61
CA GLY A 112 8.78 -9.50 16.59
C GLY A 112 10.01 -9.33 15.69
N VAL A 113 9.82 -9.42 14.38
CA VAL A 113 10.89 -9.16 13.40
C VAL A 113 10.99 -7.65 13.20
N THR A 114 12.13 -7.08 13.59
CA THR A 114 12.40 -5.63 13.52
C THR A 114 13.48 -5.27 12.51
N ASP A 115 14.21 -6.26 11.99
CA ASP A 115 15.23 -6.09 10.97
C ASP A 115 14.58 -5.68 9.63
N PRO A 116 14.87 -4.46 9.12
CA PRO A 116 14.34 -3.97 7.86
C PRO A 116 14.56 -4.91 6.68
N GLU A 117 15.74 -5.53 6.57
CA GLU A 117 16.06 -6.42 5.46
C GLU A 117 15.19 -7.67 5.47
N LEU A 118 14.93 -8.24 6.65
CA LEU A 118 14.09 -9.43 6.77
C LEU A 118 12.63 -9.10 6.42
N ILE A 119 12.13 -7.95 6.85
CA ILE A 119 10.78 -7.48 6.54
C ILE A 119 10.65 -7.25 5.03
N SER A 120 11.61 -6.56 4.41
CA SER A 120 11.65 -6.32 2.97
C SER A 120 11.72 -7.62 2.17
N ARG A 121 12.55 -8.58 2.58
CA ARG A 121 12.64 -9.90 1.92
C ARG A 121 11.31 -10.65 1.99
N ALA A 122 10.68 -10.69 3.16
CA ALA A 122 9.38 -11.34 3.33
C ALA A 122 8.29 -10.68 2.48
N ALA A 123 8.24 -9.34 2.45
CA ALA A 123 7.32 -8.59 1.59
C ALA A 123 7.55 -8.93 0.11
N ASN A 124 8.81 -8.95 -0.34
CA ASN A 124 9.19 -9.24 -1.73
C ASN A 124 8.65 -10.57 -2.26
N GLU A 125 8.48 -11.59 -1.42
CA GLU A 125 7.86 -12.85 -1.83
C GLU A 125 6.40 -12.69 -2.30
N PHE A 126 5.65 -11.81 -1.66
CA PHE A 126 4.27 -11.49 -2.04
C PHE A 126 4.20 -10.51 -3.20
N LEU A 127 5.15 -9.56 -3.26
CA LEU A 127 5.24 -8.60 -4.36
C LEU A 127 5.48 -9.29 -5.71
N ARG A 128 6.35 -10.32 -5.72
CA ARG A 128 6.57 -11.21 -6.87
C ARG A 128 5.34 -12.02 -7.26
N LYS A 129 4.44 -12.27 -6.31
CA LYS A 129 3.14 -12.92 -6.57
C LYS A 129 2.09 -11.92 -7.08
N GLY A 130 2.42 -10.66 -7.32
CA GLY A 130 1.51 -9.68 -7.92
C GLY A 130 0.54 -9.03 -6.93
N ILE A 131 0.93 -8.96 -5.65
CA ILE A 131 0.30 -8.08 -4.67
C ILE A 131 1.16 -6.82 -4.57
N ASP A 132 0.62 -5.64 -4.83
CA ASP A 132 1.37 -4.39 -4.65
C ASP A 132 1.30 -3.93 -3.19
N LEU A 133 2.28 -3.12 -2.76
CA LEU A 133 2.33 -2.54 -1.42
C LEU A 133 2.51 -1.02 -1.49
N SER A 134 1.68 -0.27 -0.77
CA SER A 134 1.87 1.15 -0.50
C SER A 134 1.95 1.38 1.01
N THR A 135 2.71 2.39 1.42
CA THR A 135 2.94 2.68 2.84
C THR A 135 2.62 4.14 3.14
N VAL A 136 1.92 4.39 4.23
CA VAL A 136 1.58 5.72 4.74
C VAL A 136 2.13 5.86 6.15
N GLY A 137 3.18 6.66 6.30
CA GLY A 137 3.74 7.06 7.58
C GLY A 137 2.96 8.23 8.17
N VAL A 138 2.58 8.13 9.45
CA VAL A 138 1.84 9.19 10.16
C VAL A 138 2.70 9.74 11.30
N GLY A 139 2.75 11.06 11.47
CA GLY A 139 3.56 11.69 12.50
C GLY A 139 5.05 11.71 12.13
N ARG A 140 5.93 11.88 13.12
CA ARG A 140 7.37 12.10 12.89
C ARG A 140 8.27 10.97 13.38
N ASP A 141 7.77 10.12 14.27
CA ASP A 141 8.56 9.13 15.01
C ASP A 141 8.44 7.73 14.39
N LEU A 142 8.82 7.61 13.13
CA LEU A 142 8.68 6.36 12.36
C LEU A 142 9.94 6.01 11.57
N ASN A 143 10.10 4.73 11.24
CA ASN A 143 11.23 4.26 10.43
C ASN A 143 10.97 4.57 8.93
N GLN A 144 11.28 5.81 8.53
CA GLN A 144 11.04 6.30 7.17
C GLN A 144 11.78 5.48 6.10
N ASP A 145 13.03 5.09 6.38
CA ASP A 145 13.86 4.32 5.45
C ASP A 145 13.22 2.96 5.14
N LEU A 146 12.76 2.25 6.16
CA LEU A 146 12.04 0.98 5.99
C LEU A 146 10.76 1.16 5.16
N LEU A 147 9.92 2.15 5.49
CA LEU A 147 8.66 2.35 4.76
C LEU A 147 8.90 2.74 3.30
N GLN A 148 9.89 3.59 3.05
CA GLN A 148 10.26 3.99 1.69
C GLN A 148 10.80 2.79 0.90
N GLU A 149 11.62 1.95 1.52
CA GLU A 149 12.13 0.72 0.90
C GLU A 149 10.99 -0.26 0.56
N LEU A 150 10.05 -0.45 1.48
CA LEU A 150 8.88 -1.31 1.30
C LEU A 150 7.97 -0.81 0.19
N ALA A 151 7.67 0.49 0.14
CA ALA A 151 6.86 1.07 -0.93
C ALA A 151 7.55 0.96 -2.30
N ARG A 152 8.85 1.30 -2.36
CA ARG A 152 9.65 1.22 -3.59
C ARG A 152 9.67 -0.21 -4.14
N SER A 153 9.92 -1.19 -3.28
CA SER A 153 9.87 -2.60 -3.66
C SER A 153 8.44 -3.01 -4.05
N GLY A 154 7.46 -2.45 -3.35
CA GLY A 154 6.04 -2.72 -3.47
C GLY A 154 5.34 -2.23 -4.73
N ARG A 155 6.05 -1.56 -5.65
CA ARG A 155 5.47 -0.84 -6.80
C ARG A 155 4.33 0.09 -6.37
N GLY A 156 4.47 0.68 -5.19
CA GLY A 156 3.48 1.59 -4.63
C GLY A 156 4.15 2.81 -4.02
N LEU A 157 3.32 3.69 -3.50
CA LEU A 157 3.79 5.00 -3.05
C LEU A 157 4.11 4.96 -1.56
N TYR A 158 5.16 5.71 -1.20
CA TYR A 158 5.44 6.11 0.17
C TYR A 158 4.84 7.49 0.38
N HIS A 159 3.99 7.63 1.40
CA HIS A 159 3.44 8.92 1.81
C HIS A 159 3.79 9.20 3.25
N PHE A 160 4.20 10.43 3.53
CA PHE A 160 4.50 10.90 4.87
C PHE A 160 3.53 12.01 5.25
N VAL A 161 2.77 11.78 6.32
CA VAL A 161 1.79 12.72 6.86
C VAL A 161 2.32 13.30 8.15
N ALA A 162 2.91 14.49 8.07
CA ALA A 162 3.53 15.15 9.22
C ALA A 162 2.51 15.62 10.27
N ASP A 163 1.40 16.23 9.83
CA ASP A 163 0.26 16.59 10.69
C ASP A 163 -0.85 15.57 10.47
N PRO A 164 -1.25 14.82 11.52
CA PRO A 164 -2.36 13.88 11.43
C PRO A 164 -3.63 14.50 10.81
N LYS A 165 -3.87 15.80 10.94
CA LYS A 165 -5.01 16.50 10.31
C LYS A 165 -5.08 16.33 8.81
N ASP A 166 -3.94 16.20 8.15
CA ASP A 166 -3.85 16.03 6.70
C ASP A 166 -4.09 14.58 6.27
N ILE A 167 -4.14 13.63 7.21
CA ILE A 167 -4.22 12.20 6.88
C ILE A 167 -5.47 11.88 6.07
N GLU A 168 -6.63 12.44 6.42
CA GLU A 168 -7.86 12.13 5.71
C GLU A 168 -7.74 12.57 4.25
N LYS A 169 -7.25 13.80 4.03
CA LYS A 169 -7.06 14.34 2.67
C LYS A 169 -6.03 13.54 1.89
N VAL A 170 -4.86 13.27 2.48
CA VAL A 170 -3.76 12.55 1.82
C VAL A 170 -4.16 11.11 1.54
N PHE A 171 -4.62 10.39 2.57
CA PHE A 171 -5.01 9.00 2.46
C PHE A 171 -6.15 8.77 1.48
N VAL A 172 -7.22 9.60 1.55
CA VAL A 172 -8.37 9.46 0.67
C VAL A 172 -8.00 9.84 -0.76
N LYS A 173 -7.34 10.98 -0.98
CA LYS A 173 -6.94 11.40 -2.34
C LYS A 173 -5.99 10.40 -2.98
N GLU A 174 -5.04 9.89 -2.21
CA GLU A 174 -4.08 8.93 -2.72
C GLU A 174 -4.74 7.60 -3.02
N LEU A 175 -5.54 7.06 -2.10
CA LEU A 175 -6.26 5.84 -2.39
C LEU A 175 -7.17 6.03 -3.59
N GLN A 176 -7.89 7.13 -3.73
CA GLN A 176 -8.67 7.40 -4.95
C GLN A 176 -7.83 7.33 -6.24
N SER A 177 -6.60 7.85 -6.21
CA SER A 177 -5.62 7.71 -7.30
C SER A 177 -5.41 6.21 -7.59
N LEU A 178 -5.04 5.44 -6.56
CA LEU A 178 -4.75 4.00 -6.62
C LEU A 178 -5.97 3.13 -6.96
N LEU A 179 -7.19 3.61 -6.68
CA LEU A 179 -8.47 2.97 -6.94
C LEU A 179 -8.90 3.11 -8.42
N SER A 180 -8.20 3.92 -9.21
CA SER A 180 -8.48 4.18 -10.63
C SER A 180 -7.28 3.83 -11.53
N PRO A 181 -6.92 2.54 -11.65
CA PRO A 181 -5.89 2.12 -12.60
C PRO A 181 -6.33 2.45 -14.02
N VAL A 182 -5.51 3.24 -14.73
CA VAL A 182 -5.76 3.67 -16.11
C VAL A 182 -5.12 2.67 -17.08
N ALA A 183 -3.95 2.13 -16.75
CA ALA A 183 -3.27 1.10 -17.54
C ALA A 183 -2.52 0.12 -16.63
N LYS A 184 -2.70 -1.18 -16.86
CA LYS A 184 -1.97 -2.23 -16.13
C LYS A 184 -0.76 -2.71 -16.92
N ALA A 185 0.39 -2.75 -16.26
CA ALA A 185 1.68 -3.14 -16.84
C ALA A 185 1.88 -2.61 -18.28
N PRO A 186 1.73 -1.29 -18.50
CA PRO A 186 1.92 -0.74 -19.83
C PRO A 186 3.37 -0.95 -20.28
N THR A 187 3.57 -0.94 -21.60
CA THR A 187 4.89 -1.05 -22.18
C THR A 187 5.14 0.18 -23.05
N LEU A 188 6.26 0.87 -22.82
CA LEU A 188 6.71 1.96 -23.66
C LEU A 188 7.62 1.40 -24.75
N GLU A 189 7.21 1.53 -26.01
CA GLU A 189 8.04 1.21 -27.16
C GLU A 189 8.56 2.51 -27.78
N ILE A 190 9.88 2.68 -27.83
CA ILE A 190 10.54 3.78 -28.51
C ILE A 190 11.18 3.21 -29.77
N ARG A 191 10.81 3.75 -30.94
CA ARG A 191 11.42 3.41 -32.24
C ARG A 191 12.30 4.56 -32.71
N PHE A 192 13.45 4.25 -33.25
CA PHE A 192 14.41 5.24 -33.73
C PHE A 192 14.81 4.95 -35.18
N GLY A 193 15.06 6.02 -35.93
CA GLY A 193 15.40 5.94 -37.36
C GLY A 193 16.86 5.53 -37.59
N GLU A 194 17.19 5.32 -38.86
CA GLU A 194 18.58 5.06 -39.26
C GLU A 194 19.52 6.18 -38.80
N GLY A 195 20.69 5.79 -38.27
CA GLY A 195 21.70 6.71 -37.75
C GLY A 195 21.60 7.01 -36.24
N PHE A 196 20.53 6.57 -35.56
CA PHE A 196 20.42 6.67 -34.11
C PHE A 196 20.84 5.37 -33.42
N VAL A 197 21.59 5.49 -32.33
CA VAL A 197 22.02 4.38 -31.49
C VAL A 197 21.60 4.66 -30.05
N LEU A 198 20.93 3.69 -29.41
CA LEU A 198 20.62 3.73 -27.99
C LEU A 198 21.87 3.41 -27.18
N GLU A 199 22.37 4.37 -26.40
CA GLU A 199 23.52 4.14 -25.51
C GLU A 199 23.09 3.54 -24.16
N HIS A 200 22.17 4.20 -23.46
CA HIS A 200 21.78 3.83 -22.10
C HIS A 200 20.29 4.03 -21.85
N VAL A 201 19.73 3.15 -21.01
CA VAL A 201 18.42 3.32 -20.36
C VAL A 201 18.66 3.26 -18.86
N TYR A 202 18.29 4.33 -18.15
CA TYR A 202 18.47 4.43 -16.71
C TYR A 202 17.16 4.08 -15.99
N GLY A 203 17.27 3.44 -14.83
CA GLY A 203 16.13 3.19 -13.93
C GLY A 203 15.18 2.07 -14.35
N TYR A 204 15.37 1.47 -15.53
CA TYR A 204 14.52 0.39 -16.05
C TYR A 204 15.36 -0.72 -16.67
N GLU A 205 14.76 -1.92 -16.76
CA GLU A 205 15.33 -3.07 -17.48
C GLU A 205 14.68 -3.18 -18.88
N PRO A 206 15.30 -2.62 -19.95
CA PRO A 206 14.71 -2.63 -21.27
C PRO A 206 14.89 -3.97 -22.01
N ARG A 207 14.03 -4.22 -23.00
CA ARG A 207 14.29 -5.17 -24.09
C ARG A 207 14.74 -4.39 -25.33
N ILE A 208 15.98 -4.63 -25.76
CA ILE A 208 16.60 -3.91 -26.88
C ILE A 208 16.38 -4.69 -28.18
N GLY A 209 15.75 -4.04 -29.15
CA GLY A 209 15.60 -4.49 -30.54
C GLY A 209 16.62 -3.82 -31.45
N LYS A 210 16.52 -4.09 -32.76
CA LYS A 210 17.45 -3.55 -33.77
C LYS A 210 17.30 -2.04 -33.96
N ASP A 211 16.07 -1.55 -33.95
CA ASP A 211 15.63 -0.18 -34.24
C ASP A 211 14.61 0.33 -33.21
N SER A 212 14.52 -0.38 -32.08
CA SER A 212 13.53 -0.14 -31.04
C SER A 212 14.04 -0.53 -29.67
N VAL A 213 13.47 0.11 -28.64
CA VAL A 213 13.62 -0.31 -27.25
C VAL A 213 12.26 -0.38 -26.59
N THR A 214 12.04 -1.45 -25.85
CA THR A 214 10.79 -1.74 -25.16
C THR A 214 11.02 -1.70 -23.67
N ILE A 215 10.31 -0.83 -22.96
CA ILE A 215 10.46 -0.60 -21.51
C ILE A 215 9.16 -1.05 -20.81
N PRO A 216 9.21 -2.06 -19.93
CA PRO A 216 8.07 -2.38 -19.08
C PRO A 216 7.88 -1.28 -18.04
N LEU A 217 6.67 -0.72 -17.94
CA LEU A 217 6.32 0.31 -16.97
C LEU A 217 5.48 -0.30 -15.84
N ALA A 218 5.48 0.38 -14.69
CA ALA A 218 4.58 0.07 -13.60
C ALA A 218 3.11 0.40 -13.98
N THR A 219 2.15 -0.21 -13.29
CA THR A 219 0.72 0.10 -13.45
C THR A 219 0.47 1.59 -13.23
N MET A 220 -0.09 2.25 -14.25
CA MET A 220 -0.40 3.67 -14.22
C MET A 220 -1.78 3.90 -13.61
N ASN A 221 -1.84 4.76 -12.61
CA ASN A 221 -3.08 5.16 -11.94
C ASN A 221 -3.41 6.62 -12.26
N SER A 222 -4.70 6.96 -12.24
CA SER A 222 -5.16 8.31 -12.54
C SER A 222 -4.57 9.31 -11.55
N GLY A 223 -3.91 10.36 -12.05
CA GLY A 223 -3.32 11.42 -11.23
C GLY A 223 -1.91 11.12 -10.69
N MET A 224 -1.28 10.02 -11.10
CA MET A 224 0.15 9.81 -10.84
C MET A 224 1.00 10.79 -11.66
N THR A 225 1.88 11.51 -10.98
CA THR A 225 3.03 12.17 -11.59
C THR A 225 4.25 11.45 -11.04
N GLU A 226 4.95 10.69 -11.88
CA GLU A 226 6.32 10.25 -11.55
C GLU A 226 7.22 11.48 -11.68
N VAL A 227 7.94 11.82 -10.60
CA VAL A 227 8.97 12.87 -10.59
C VAL A 227 10.31 12.21 -10.36
#